data_AF-A0A6I1VW86-F1
#
_entry.id   AF-A0A6I1VW86-F1
#
_cell.length_a   1.000
_cell.length_b   1.000
_cell.length_c   1.000
_cell.angle_alpha   90.00
_cell.angle_beta   90.00
_cell.angle_gamma   90.00
#
_symmetry.space_group_name_H-M   'P 1'
#
loop_
_entity.id
_entity.type
_entity.pdbx_description
1 polymer ?
#
loop_
_entity_poly.entity_id
_entity_poly.type
_entity_poly.pdbx_seq_one_letter_code
_entity_poly.pdbx_strand_id
1 'polypeptide(L)' 'MRLSLHDALTQAREAIEIFIERYEPRLSQVRVSALPRDGDPLRLAFSLDGWLDVAGTKRQVSFTAHLDGSGQVRVGT' A
#
# COMPACT_ATOMS: atom_id res chain seq x y z
N MET A 1 19.40 10.67 9.65
CA MET A 1 19.03 10.83 8.23
C MET A 1 17.63 11.40 8.18
N ARG A 2 17.46 12.64 7.72
CA ARG A 2 16.14 13.30 7.64
C ARG A 2 15.63 13.04 6.22
N LEU A 3 14.86 11.97 6.04
CA LEU A 3 14.26 11.68 4.73
C LEU A 3 13.30 12.81 4.38
N SER A 4 13.35 13.26 3.12
CA SER A 4 12.29 14.13 2.65
C SER A 4 10.99 13.33 2.67
N LEU A 5 9.88 14.05 2.76
CA LEU A 5 8.56 13.43 2.74
C LEU A 5 8.31 12.61 1.46
N HIS A 6 8.89 13.04 0.34
CA HIS A 6 8.85 12.30 -0.91
C HIS A 6 9.60 10.98 -0.78
N ASP A 7 10.81 10.99 -0.21
CA ASP A 7 11.61 9.76 -0.05
C ASP A 7 10.93 8.77 0.90
N ALA A 8 10.31 9.26 1.98
CA ALA A 8 9.55 8.42 2.91
C ALA A 8 8.35 7.75 2.23
N LEU A 9 7.64 8.47 1.37
CA LEU A 9 6.53 7.90 0.58
C LEU A 9 7.02 6.86 -0.43
N THR A 10 8.11 7.15 -1.14
CA THR A 10 8.70 6.22 -2.11
C THR A 10 9.17 4.93 -1.43
N GLN A 11 9.87 5.04 -0.29
CA GLN A 11 10.32 3.88 0.46
C GLN A 11 9.14 3.08 1.04
N ALA A 12 8.11 3.74 1.55
CA ALA A 12 6.91 3.05 2.04
C ALA A 12 6.20 2.28 0.91
N ARG A 13 6.07 2.91 -0.27
CA ARG A 13 5.51 2.27 -1.47
C ARG A 13 6.27 0.99 -1.82
N GLU A 14 7.60 1.08 -1.95
CA GLU A 14 8.45 -0.06 -2.30
C GLU A 14 8.42 -1.16 -1.25
N ALA A 15 8.44 -0.79 0.04
CA ALA A 15 8.35 -1.75 1.12
C ALA A 15 7.02 -2.52 1.11
N ILE A 16 5.91 -1.85 0.82
CA ILE A 16 4.58 -2.50 0.71
C ILE A 16 4.55 -3.44 -0.50
N GLU A 17 5.06 -3.02 -1.67
CA GLU A 17 5.14 -3.87 -2.87
C GLU A 17 5.92 -5.16 -2.59
N ILE A 18 7.15 -5.02 -2.05
CA ILE A 18 8.02 -6.15 -1.72
C ILE A 18 7.38 -7.06 -0.65
N PHE A 19 6.71 -6.47 0.35
CA PHE A 19 6.05 -7.25 1.40
C PHE A 19 4.92 -8.10 0.83
N ILE A 20 4.08 -7.52 -0.04
CA ILE A 20 2.97 -8.25 -0.64
C ILE A 20 3.47 -9.34 -1.59
N GLU A 21 4.45 -9.04 -2.44
CA GLU A 21 5.06 -10.04 -3.32
C GLU A 21 5.67 -11.21 -2.55
N ARG A 22 6.25 -10.95 -1.38
CA ARG A 22 6.85 -11.99 -0.53
C ARG A 22 5.82 -12.83 0.21
N TYR A 23 4.74 -12.22 0.73
CA TYR A 23 3.86 -12.86 1.71
C TYR A 23 2.47 -13.21 1.18
N GLU A 24 2.01 -12.62 0.07
CA GLU A 24 0.69 -12.91 -0.53
C GLU A 24 0.83 -13.28 -2.03
N PRO A 25 1.26 -14.52 -2.34
CA PRO A 25 1.51 -14.96 -3.72
C PRO A 25 0.25 -15.01 -4.59
N ARG A 26 -0.93 -15.00 -3.97
CA ARG A 26 -2.23 -14.91 -4.68
C ARG A 26 -2.47 -13.52 -5.25
N LEU A 27 -1.84 -12.50 -4.68
CA LEU A 27 -1.99 -11.12 -5.10
C LEU A 27 -0.81 -10.74 -6.00
N SER A 28 -1.10 -10.43 -7.26
CA SER A 28 -0.10 -10.25 -8.31
C SER A 28 -0.27 -8.91 -9.04
N GLN A 29 0.83 -8.43 -9.65
CA GLN A 29 0.89 -7.14 -10.35
C GLN A 29 0.38 -5.97 -9.48
N VAL A 30 0.78 -5.98 -8.22
CA VAL A 30 0.35 -4.96 -7.25
C VAL A 30 1.04 -3.65 -7.57
N ARG A 31 0.24 -2.59 -7.66
CA ARG A 31 0.71 -1.22 -7.79
C ARG A 31 0.30 -0.46 -6.54
N VAL A 32 1.29 0.12 -5.86
CA VAL A 32 1.03 0.95 -4.68
C VAL A 32 1.18 2.42 -5.09
N SER A 33 0.18 3.25 -4.78
CA SER A 33 0.21 4.68 -5.03
C SER A 33 -0.14 5.47 -3.78
N ALA A 34 0.60 6.54 -3.52
CA ALA A 34 0.30 7.43 -2.40
C ALA A 34 -0.92 8.29 -2.72
N LEU A 35 -1.89 8.32 -1.82
CA LEU A 35 -3.09 9.14 -1.93
C LEU A 35 -2.84 10.56 -1.41
N PRO A 36 -3.59 11.57 -1.90
CA PRO A 36 -3.55 12.92 -1.36
C PRO A 36 -3.83 12.92 0.14
N ARG A 37 -3.13 13.78 0.88
CA ARG A 37 -3.36 13.97 2.31
C ARG A 37 -4.37 15.08 2.52
N ASP A 38 -5.51 14.76 3.13
CA ASP A 38 -6.58 15.71 3.47
C ASP A 38 -6.21 16.63 4.65
N GLY A 39 -4.99 17.15 4.67
CA GLY A 39 -4.53 18.13 5.66
C GLY A 39 -3.83 17.58 6.91
N ASP A 40 -3.79 16.26 7.12
CA ASP A 40 -3.02 15.64 8.21
C ASP A 40 -1.67 15.09 7.67
N PRO A 41 -0.52 15.70 8.00
CA PRO A 41 0.78 15.28 7.51
C PRO A 41 1.26 13.94 8.09
N LEU A 42 0.65 13.47 9.19
CA LEU A 42 1.02 12.22 9.88
C LEU A 42 0.17 11.03 9.47
N ARG A 43 -0.85 11.23 8.63
CA ARG A 43 -1.65 10.15 8.05
C ARG A 43 -1.21 9.94 6.62
N LEU A 44 -0.58 8.80 6.37
CA LEU A 44 -0.27 8.36 5.02
C LEU A 44 -1.38 7.41 4.57
N ALA A 45 -1.84 7.58 3.34
CA ALA A 45 -2.81 6.69 2.73
C ALA A 45 -2.26 6.20 1.40
N PHE A 46 -2.47 4.92 1.11
CA PHE A 46 -2.01 4.27 -0.11
C PHE A 46 -3.17 3.51 -0.75
N SER A 47 -3.30 3.65 -2.08
CA SER A 47 -4.14 2.77 -2.89
C SER A 47 -3.28 1.62 -3.40
N LEU A 48 -3.80 0.40 -3.26
CA LEU A 48 -3.17 -0.83 -3.70
C LEU A 48 -4.07 -1.49 -4.74
N ASP A 49 -3.63 -1.48 -5.99
CA ASP A 49 -4.38 -2.05 -7.10
C ASP A 49 -3.66 -3.28 -7.63
N GLY A 50 -4.37 -4.39 -7.81
CA GLY A 50 -3.75 -5.63 -8.27
C GLY A 50 -4.74 -6.71 -8.68
N TRP A 51 -4.20 -7.88 -8.98
CA TRP A 51 -4.97 -9.07 -9.36
C TRP A 51 -4.88 -10.12 -8.26
N LEU A 52 -6.03 -10.44 -7.66
CA LEU A 52 -6.15 -11.52 -6.70
C LEU A 52 -6.62 -12.79 -7.40
N ASP A 53 -5.81 -13.85 -7.33
CA ASP A 53 -6.18 -15.19 -7.75
C ASP A 53 -6.84 -15.94 -6.58
N VAL A 54 -8.13 -16.24 -6.73
CA VAL A 54 -8.87 -17.07 -5.78
C VAL A 54 -9.47 -18.24 -6.53
N ALA A 55 -9.06 -19.45 -6.16
CA ALA A 55 -9.53 -20.70 -6.76
C ALA A 55 -9.41 -20.75 -8.28
N GLY A 56 -8.32 -20.19 -8.84
CA GLY A 56 -8.07 -20.15 -10.29
C GLY A 56 -8.82 -19.03 -11.03
N THR A 57 -9.52 -18.17 -10.30
CA THR A 57 -10.17 -16.97 -10.87
C THR A 57 -9.37 -15.74 -10.47
N LYS A 58 -8.81 -15.04 -11.46
CA LYS A 58 -8.21 -13.72 -11.25
C LYS A 58 -9.27 -12.64 -11.23
N ARG A 59 -9.27 -11.83 -10.17
CA ARG A 59 -10.14 -10.66 -10.01
C ARG A 59 -9.31 -9.42 -9.75
N GLN A 60 -9.70 -8.32 -10.35
CA GLN A 60 -9.13 -7.03 -10.01
C GLN A 60 -9.62 -6.63 -8.63
N VAL A 61 -8.69 -6.26 -7.76
CA VAL A 61 -8.96 -5.80 -6.41
C VAL A 61 -8.26 -4.47 -6.18
N SER A 62 -8.90 -3.62 -5.38
CA SER A 62 -8.34 -2.37 -4.91
C SER A 62 -8.52 -2.33 -3.40
N PHE A 63 -7.47 -1.97 -2.68
CA PHE A 63 -7.49 -1.81 -1.22
C PHE A 63 -6.89 -0.48 -0.85
N THR A 64 -7.38 0.11 0.24
CA THR A 64 -6.77 1.31 0.82
C THR A 64 -6.05 0.93 2.10
N ALA A 65 -4.76 1.26 2.18
CA ALA A 65 -3.96 1.12 3.39
C ALA A 65 -3.73 2.50 4.02
N HIS A 66 -4.14 2.65 5.27
CA HIS A 66 -3.84 3.84 6.06
C HIS A 66 -2.75 3.52 7.07
N LEU A 67 -1.68 4.32 7.06
CA LEU A 67 -0.61 4.30 8.05
C LEU A 67 -0.71 5.56 8.89
N ASP A 68 -1.04 5.40 10.16
CA ASP A 68 -1.03 6.50 11.13
C ASP A 68 0.30 6.58 11.89
N GLY A 69 0.52 7.70 12.59
CA GLY A 69 1.75 7.94 13.37
C GLY A 69 2.01 6.94 14.50
N SER A 70 1.10 5.99 14.77
CA SER A 70 1.31 4.88 15.72
C SER A 70 1.95 3.65 15.07
N GLY A 71 2.19 3.67 13.75
CA GLY A 71 2.70 2.53 13.00
C GLY A 71 1.66 1.45 12.74
N GLN A 72 0.38 1.72 13.02
CA GLN A 72 -0.70 0.79 12.74
C GLN A 72 -1.21 0.96 11.30
N VAL A 73 -1.44 -0.19 10.64
CA VAL A 73 -1.99 -0.24 9.29
C VAL A 73 -3.45 -0.68 9.36
N ARG A 74 -4.35 0.12 8.78
CA ARG A 74 -5.75 -0.27 8.57
C ARG A 74 -5.99 -0.52 7.09
N VAL A 75 -6.52 -1.70 6.78
CA VAL A 75 -6.90 -2.09 5.42
C VAL A 75 -8.41 -1.93 5.28
N GLY A 76 -8.82 -1.03 4.39
CA GLY A 76 -10.21 -0.85 3.96
C GLY A 76 -10.46 -1.53 2.62
N THR A 77 -11.69 -2.01 2.44
CA THR A 77 -12.26 -2.48 1.16
C THR A 77 -13.06 -1.39 0.49
#